data_AF-J2WF90-F1
#
_entry.id   AF-J2WF90-F1
#
_cell.length_a   1.000
_cell.length_b   1.000
_cell.length_c   1.000
_cell.angle_alpha   90.00
_cell.angle_beta   90.00
_cell.angle_gamma   90.00
#
_symmetry.space_group_name_H-M   'P 1'
#
loop_
_entity.id
_entity.type
_entity.pdbx_description
1 polymer ?
#
loop_
_entity_poly.entity_id
_entity_poly.type
_entity_poly.pdbx_seq_one_letter_code
_entity_poly.pdbx_strand_id
1 'polypeptide(L)'
;MKVALGLFTLAGCLFSFSATAAPTHGEMFQALAECKGNAQQVGEFNALVDSEQLKLAKDAAHAPWGGSAWQVKPALTVNGVTSSTAVMTDRFSFFLEIESTNPKVDAEKLASALKLQKLLDNDGYVDYQRSLSTGGVVRVVSTENKDSGLYVGCSYRHGAS
;
A
#
# COMPACT_ATOMS: atom_id res chain seq x y z
N MET A 1 -33.46 -7.98 67.17
CA MET A 1 -32.65 -8.43 66.02
C MET A 1 -32.20 -7.22 65.23
N LYS A 2 -30.89 -6.97 65.12
CA LYS A 2 -30.30 -5.99 64.21
C LYS A 2 -29.17 -6.71 63.49
N VAL A 3 -29.39 -7.02 62.21
CA VAL A 3 -28.41 -7.69 61.35
C VAL A 3 -27.63 -6.59 60.64
N ALA A 4 -26.31 -6.64 60.77
CA ALA A 4 -25.37 -5.81 60.05
C ALA A 4 -25.31 -6.24 58.58
N LEU A 5 -25.33 -5.28 57.65
CA LEU A 5 -24.90 -5.50 56.27
C LEU A 5 -23.62 -4.70 56.02
N GLY A 6 -22.52 -5.42 55.84
CA GLY A 6 -21.23 -4.89 55.43
C GLY A 6 -21.25 -4.47 53.96
N LEU A 7 -20.68 -3.31 53.69
CA LEU A 7 -20.39 -2.80 52.35
C LEU A 7 -19.20 -3.56 51.76
N PHE A 8 -19.44 -4.38 50.75
CA PHE A 8 -18.40 -4.88 49.85
C PHE A 8 -18.18 -3.83 48.74
N THR A 9 -17.13 -3.03 48.86
CA THR A 9 -16.62 -2.22 47.74
C THR A 9 -15.77 -3.10 46.85
N LEU A 10 -16.35 -3.58 45.73
CA LEU A 10 -15.58 -4.18 44.64
C LEU A 10 -14.75 -3.09 43.95
N ALA A 11 -13.45 -3.09 44.21
CA ALA A 11 -12.46 -2.36 43.43
C ALA A 11 -12.34 -3.03 42.04
N GLY A 12 -13.15 -2.57 41.09
CA GLY A 12 -13.00 -2.93 39.68
C GLY A 12 -11.80 -2.22 39.08
N CYS A 13 -10.70 -2.94 38.86
CA CYS A 13 -9.58 -2.47 38.06
C CYS A 13 -10.06 -2.21 36.63
N LEU A 14 -10.24 -0.94 36.28
CA LEU A 14 -10.42 -0.50 34.90
C LEU A 14 -9.09 -0.73 34.16
N PHE A 15 -8.98 -1.83 33.42
CA PHE A 15 -7.95 -1.96 32.40
C PHE A 15 -8.29 -0.98 31.27
N SER A 16 -7.66 0.19 31.29
CA SER A 16 -7.67 1.13 30.18
C SER A 16 -6.93 0.48 29.01
N PHE A 17 -7.64 -0.19 28.13
CA PHE A 17 -7.13 -0.52 26.81
C PHE A 17 -7.05 0.79 26.03
N SER A 18 -5.84 1.31 25.83
CA SER A 18 -5.61 2.39 24.87
C SER A 18 -5.99 1.87 23.49
N ALA A 19 -7.21 2.14 23.05
CA ALA A 19 -7.64 1.86 21.69
C ALA A 19 -6.79 2.71 20.73
N THR A 20 -5.83 2.09 20.06
CA THR A 20 -5.13 2.72 18.94
C THR A 20 -6.15 2.96 17.84
N ALA A 21 -6.25 4.20 17.36
CA ALA A 21 -7.12 4.51 16.23
C ALA A 21 -6.78 3.61 15.04
N ALA A 22 -7.81 3.16 14.30
CA ALA A 22 -7.59 2.42 13.06
C ALA A 22 -6.80 3.29 12.07
N PRO A 23 -5.90 2.69 11.25
CA PRO A 23 -5.16 3.44 10.26
C PRO A 23 -6.12 4.09 9.26
N THR A 24 -5.76 5.27 8.79
CA THR A 24 -6.40 5.90 7.63
C THR A 24 -6.21 5.03 6.39
N HIS A 25 -7.07 5.21 5.37
CA HIS A 25 -6.92 4.46 4.12
C HIS A 25 -5.60 4.78 3.39
N GLY A 26 -5.06 5.99 3.56
CA GLY A 26 -3.74 6.35 3.05
C GLY A 26 -2.62 5.58 3.76
N GLU A 27 -2.66 5.48 5.09
CA GLU A 27 -1.69 4.68 5.87
C GLU A 27 -1.78 3.19 5.53
N MET A 28 -3.01 2.68 5.35
CA MET A 28 -3.24 1.31 4.89
C MET A 28 -2.63 1.07 3.50
N PHE A 29 -2.89 1.98 2.55
CA PHE A 29 -2.30 1.90 1.22
C PHE A 29 -0.77 1.95 1.27
N GLN A 30 -0.20 2.86 2.06
CA GLN A 30 1.26 2.96 2.21
C GLN A 30 1.85 1.66 2.75
N ALA A 31 1.25 1.06 3.77
CA ALA A 31 1.71 -0.22 4.31
C ALA A 31 1.68 -1.34 3.25
N LEU A 32 0.65 -1.37 2.41
CA LEU A 32 0.56 -2.32 1.29
C LEU A 32 1.65 -2.04 0.23
N ALA A 33 1.83 -0.79 -0.18
CA ALA A 33 2.84 -0.41 -1.17
C ALA A 33 4.29 -0.58 -0.67
N GLU A 34 4.52 -0.54 0.64
CA GLU A 34 5.83 -0.83 1.27
C GLU A 34 6.09 -2.33 1.50
N CYS A 35 5.21 -3.22 1.02
CA CYS A 35 5.24 -4.66 1.32
C CYS A 35 5.18 -4.99 2.82
N LYS A 36 4.62 -4.11 3.65
CA LYS A 36 4.40 -4.33 5.09
C LYS A 36 3.02 -4.91 5.41
N GLY A 37 2.11 -4.89 4.43
CA GLY A 37 0.80 -5.50 4.56
C GLY A 37 0.80 -7.03 4.36
N ASN A 38 -0.38 -7.64 4.47
CA ASN A 38 -0.60 -9.08 4.27
C ASN A 38 -1.88 -9.34 3.44
N ALA A 39 -2.20 -10.62 3.18
CA ALA A 39 -3.35 -11.01 2.38
C ALA A 39 -4.70 -10.52 2.94
N GLN A 40 -4.85 -10.47 4.27
CA GLN A 40 -6.05 -9.92 4.91
C GLN A 40 -6.21 -8.43 4.58
N GLN A 41 -5.15 -7.64 4.73
CA GLN A 41 -5.17 -6.20 4.43
C GLN A 41 -5.38 -5.93 2.94
N VAL A 42 -4.84 -6.77 2.05
CA VAL A 42 -5.16 -6.71 0.62
C VAL A 42 -6.67 -6.90 0.39
N GLY A 43 -7.28 -7.90 1.05
CA GLY A 43 -8.72 -8.14 0.97
C GLY A 43 -9.57 -7.01 1.53
N GLU A 44 -9.17 -6.45 2.67
CA GLU A 44 -9.84 -5.31 3.31
C GLU A 44 -9.81 -4.07 2.40
N PHE A 45 -8.65 -3.76 1.79
CA PHE A 45 -8.55 -2.60 0.89
C PHE A 45 -9.40 -2.82 -0.36
N ASN A 46 -9.36 -4.02 -0.94
CA ASN A 46 -10.20 -4.40 -2.07
C ASN A 46 -11.69 -4.26 -1.76
N ALA A 47 -12.14 -4.64 -0.57
CA ALA A 47 -13.53 -4.49 -0.15
C ALA A 47 -13.94 -3.01 -0.02
N LEU A 48 -13.04 -2.14 0.45
CA LEU A 48 -13.28 -0.69 0.49
C LEU A 48 -13.42 -0.10 -0.91
N VAL A 49 -12.63 -0.58 -1.88
CA VAL A 49 -12.73 -0.18 -3.28
C VAL A 49 -14.06 -0.63 -3.88
N ASP A 50 -14.42 -1.92 -3.73
CA ASP A 50 -15.64 -2.50 -4.29
C ASP A 50 -16.92 -1.89 -3.73
N SER A 51 -16.91 -1.56 -2.44
CA SER A 51 -18.06 -0.94 -1.76
C SER A 51 -18.11 0.58 -1.93
N GLU A 52 -17.16 1.17 -2.67
CA GLU A 52 -16.97 2.62 -2.82
C GLU A 52 -16.82 3.39 -1.50
N GLN A 53 -16.36 2.72 -0.44
CA GLN A 53 -16.15 3.31 0.88
C GLN A 53 -14.73 3.86 1.06
N LEU A 54 -13.87 3.69 0.06
CA LEU A 54 -12.52 4.24 0.07
C LEU A 54 -12.56 5.78 0.09
N LYS A 55 -12.22 6.37 1.25
CA LYS A 55 -12.13 7.82 1.49
C LYS A 55 -10.99 8.56 0.76
N LEU A 56 -10.36 7.95 -0.24
CA LEU A 56 -9.34 8.59 -1.08
C LEU A 56 -10.03 9.16 -2.33
N ALA A 57 -9.63 10.35 -2.77
CA ALA A 57 -10.23 10.96 -3.95
C ALA A 57 -9.79 10.19 -5.20
N LYS A 58 -10.74 9.67 -5.99
CA LYS A 58 -10.44 8.97 -7.26
C LYS A 58 -9.68 9.89 -8.20
N ASP A 59 -8.69 9.33 -8.90
CA ASP A 59 -7.90 10.00 -9.91
C ASP A 59 -7.94 9.23 -11.22
N ALA A 60 -8.92 9.57 -12.07
CA ALA A 60 -9.12 8.88 -13.33
C ALA A 60 -8.02 9.17 -14.36
N ALA A 61 -7.25 10.27 -14.21
CA ALA A 61 -6.22 10.64 -15.18
C ALA A 61 -4.99 9.73 -15.09
N HIS A 62 -4.74 9.15 -13.92
CA HIS A 62 -3.60 8.28 -13.62
C HIS A 62 -4.00 6.80 -13.46
N ALA A 63 -5.27 6.46 -13.71
CA ALA A 63 -5.74 5.08 -13.57
C ALA A 63 -5.25 4.22 -14.76
N PRO A 64 -4.49 3.14 -14.51
CA PRO A 64 -4.05 2.24 -15.58
C PRO A 64 -5.22 1.36 -16.06
N TRP A 65 -5.05 0.71 -17.21
CA TRP A 65 -6.06 -0.18 -17.78
C TRP A 65 -6.39 -1.34 -16.85
N GLY A 66 -7.65 -1.40 -16.41
CA GLY A 66 -8.13 -2.43 -15.47
C GLY A 66 -7.76 -2.17 -14.02
N GLY A 67 -7.12 -1.04 -13.72
CA GLY A 67 -6.73 -0.62 -12.38
C GLY A 67 -7.51 0.59 -11.87
N SER A 68 -6.96 1.24 -10.85
CA SER A 68 -7.53 2.44 -10.23
C SER A 68 -6.43 3.29 -9.62
N ALA A 69 -6.63 4.60 -9.62
CA ALA A 69 -5.73 5.53 -8.97
C ALA A 69 -6.49 6.51 -8.06
N TRP A 70 -5.79 7.03 -7.06
CA TRP A 70 -6.32 7.96 -6.08
C TRP A 70 -5.28 8.99 -5.67
N GLN A 71 -5.77 10.18 -5.31
CA GLN A 71 -4.97 11.21 -4.68
C GLN A 71 -4.94 11.01 -3.15
N VAL A 72 -3.75 11.08 -2.57
CA VAL A 72 -3.49 10.92 -1.14
C VAL A 72 -2.86 12.18 -0.56
N LYS A 73 -3.41 12.63 0.58
CA LYS A 73 -2.94 13.83 1.31
C LYS A 73 -2.82 13.50 2.80
N PRO A 74 -1.64 13.70 3.42
CA PRO A 74 -0.37 14.10 2.80
C PRO A 74 0.14 13.06 1.80
N ALA A 75 1.09 13.47 0.93
CA ALA A 75 1.76 12.56 0.02
C ALA A 75 2.41 11.41 0.79
N LEU A 76 2.34 10.20 0.23
CA LEU A 76 2.89 9.00 0.84
C LEU A 76 4.36 8.85 0.46
N THR A 77 5.16 8.24 1.34
CA THR A 77 6.53 7.85 1.04
C THR A 77 6.62 6.33 1.01
N VAL A 78 7.05 5.76 -0.11
CA VAL A 78 7.23 4.32 -0.30
C VAL A 78 8.61 4.09 -0.90
N ASN A 79 9.40 3.20 -0.27
CA ASN A 79 10.74 2.84 -0.75
C ASN A 79 11.67 4.05 -1.03
N GLY A 80 11.52 5.13 -0.24
CA GLY A 80 12.31 6.35 -0.36
C GLY A 80 11.81 7.34 -1.42
N VAL A 81 10.69 7.07 -2.10
CA VAL A 81 10.07 8.00 -3.05
C VAL A 81 8.76 8.52 -2.49
N THR A 82 8.48 9.80 -2.73
CA THR A 82 7.26 10.47 -2.26
C THR A 82 6.36 10.84 -3.43
N SER A 83 5.07 10.52 -3.33
CA SER A 83 4.06 10.85 -4.34
C SER A 83 2.68 11.01 -3.69
N SER A 84 1.84 11.85 -4.29
CA SER A 84 0.42 11.94 -3.93
C SER A 84 -0.47 11.01 -4.75
N THR A 85 0.07 10.33 -5.77
CA THR A 85 -0.70 9.45 -6.66
C THR A 85 -0.49 7.99 -6.26
N ALA A 86 -1.52 7.40 -5.65
CA ALA A 86 -1.59 6.00 -5.28
C ALA A 86 -2.29 5.21 -6.38
N VAL A 87 -1.67 4.13 -6.85
CA VAL A 87 -2.13 3.34 -8.00
C VAL A 87 -2.25 1.87 -7.63
N MET A 88 -3.37 1.26 -8.01
CA MET A 88 -3.51 -0.18 -8.13
C MET A 88 -3.60 -0.53 -9.60
N THR A 89 -2.66 -1.35 -10.10
CA THR A 89 -2.73 -1.88 -11.48
C THR A 89 -3.65 -3.09 -11.57
N ASP A 90 -3.84 -3.78 -10.45
CA ASP A 90 -4.71 -4.94 -10.28
C ASP A 90 -5.11 -5.04 -8.80
N ARG A 91 -5.78 -6.12 -8.39
CA ARG A 91 -6.30 -6.30 -7.02
C ARG A 91 -5.23 -6.65 -5.97
N PHE A 92 -3.98 -6.88 -6.38
CA PHE A 92 -2.88 -7.37 -5.56
C PHE A 92 -1.62 -6.50 -5.66
N SER A 93 -1.61 -5.49 -6.52
CA SER A 93 -0.46 -4.63 -6.78
C SER A 93 -0.76 -3.19 -6.36
N PHE A 94 0.07 -2.64 -5.47
CA PHE A 94 -0.10 -1.33 -4.82
C PHE A 94 1.16 -0.50 -5.03
N PHE A 95 1.02 0.63 -5.69
CA PHE A 95 2.13 1.46 -6.15
C PHE A 95 1.93 2.94 -5.84
N LEU A 96 3.04 3.66 -5.77
CA LEU A 96 3.06 5.09 -6.04
C LEU A 96 3.48 5.30 -7.48
N GLU A 97 2.79 6.21 -8.17
CA GLU A 97 3.22 6.72 -9.46
C GLU A 97 4.20 7.87 -9.28
N ILE A 98 5.27 7.86 -10.08
CA ILE A 98 6.32 8.86 -10.07
C ILE A 98 6.45 9.40 -11.49
N GLU A 99 6.16 10.67 -11.67
CA GLU A 99 6.48 11.39 -12.90
C GLU A 99 8.00 11.46 -13.07
N SER A 100 8.47 11.19 -14.29
CA SER A 100 9.88 11.28 -14.63
C SER A 100 10.06 11.68 -16.09
N THR A 101 11.04 12.55 -16.33
CA THR A 101 11.47 12.91 -17.68
C THR A 101 12.45 11.90 -18.28
N ASN A 102 12.89 10.91 -17.49
CA ASN A 102 13.73 9.80 -17.96
C ASN A 102 13.41 8.49 -17.19
N PRO A 103 12.19 7.94 -17.36
CA PRO A 103 11.68 6.88 -16.48
C PRO A 103 12.53 5.62 -16.46
N LYS A 104 13.13 5.23 -17.59
CA LYS A 104 13.98 4.04 -17.66
C LYS A 104 15.23 4.17 -16.79
N VAL A 105 15.91 5.31 -16.85
CA VAL A 105 17.12 5.58 -16.05
C VAL A 105 16.77 5.68 -14.57
N ASP A 106 15.67 6.37 -14.25
CA ASP A 106 15.22 6.52 -12.86
C ASP A 106 14.76 5.18 -12.27
N ALA A 107 14.07 4.35 -13.05
CA ALA A 107 13.69 3.00 -12.67
C ALA A 107 14.92 2.13 -12.39
N GLU A 108 15.94 2.17 -13.26
CA GLU A 108 17.19 1.43 -13.06
C GLU A 108 17.93 1.89 -11.80
N LYS A 109 18.01 3.20 -11.56
CA LYS A 109 18.62 3.78 -10.37
C LYS A 109 17.89 3.34 -9.09
N LEU A 110 16.56 3.42 -9.09
CA LEU A 110 15.74 3.02 -7.95
C LEU A 110 15.81 1.51 -7.71
N ALA A 111 15.73 0.71 -8.77
CA ALA A 111 15.89 -0.74 -8.71
C ALA A 111 17.25 -1.15 -8.14
N SER A 112 18.33 -0.48 -8.54
CA SER A 112 19.67 -0.69 -8.01
C SER A 112 19.74 -0.38 -6.51
N ALA A 113 19.21 0.76 -6.07
CA ALA A 113 19.16 1.14 -4.66
C ALA A 113 18.36 0.14 -3.81
N LEU A 114 17.27 -0.39 -4.38
CA LEU A 114 16.42 -1.39 -3.74
C LEU A 114 16.93 -2.83 -3.92
N LYS A 115 18.02 -3.05 -4.66
CA LYS A 115 18.60 -4.37 -5.00
C LYS A 115 17.58 -5.29 -5.67
N LEU A 116 16.85 -4.77 -6.65
CA LEU A 116 15.88 -5.51 -7.45
C LEU A 116 16.55 -6.14 -8.67
N GLN A 117 16.01 -7.27 -9.12
CA GLN A 117 16.43 -7.96 -10.34
C GLN A 117 15.55 -7.54 -11.51
N LYS A 118 16.15 -7.28 -12.67
CA LYS A 118 15.42 -7.02 -13.91
C LYS A 118 14.80 -8.32 -14.43
N LEU A 119 13.48 -8.37 -14.55
CA LEU A 119 12.73 -9.51 -15.10
C LEU A 119 12.22 -9.25 -16.52
N LEU A 120 11.93 -8.00 -16.84
CA LEU A 120 11.50 -7.58 -18.18
C LEU A 120 12.21 -6.29 -18.58
N ASP A 121 12.61 -6.21 -19.85
CA ASP A 121 13.03 -4.99 -20.53
C ASP A 121 12.70 -5.17 -22.01
N ASN A 122 11.58 -4.59 -22.44
CA ASN A 122 11.10 -4.68 -23.81
C ASN A 122 10.54 -3.34 -24.27
N ASP A 123 11.13 -2.77 -25.32
CA ASP A 123 10.72 -1.49 -25.92
C ASP A 123 10.51 -0.34 -24.91
N GLY A 124 11.32 -0.30 -23.84
CA GLY A 124 11.23 0.71 -22.78
C GLY A 124 10.26 0.38 -21.64
N TYR A 125 9.48 -0.71 -21.74
CA TYR A 125 8.79 -1.29 -20.60
C TYR A 125 9.77 -2.11 -19.78
N VAL A 126 10.00 -1.71 -18.54
CA VAL A 126 10.89 -2.40 -17.60
C VAL A 126 10.10 -2.91 -16.41
N ASP A 127 10.56 -4.03 -15.86
CA ASP A 127 10.03 -4.60 -14.62
C ASP A 127 11.18 -5.14 -13.79
N TYR A 128 11.42 -4.49 -12.65
CA TYR A 128 12.41 -4.88 -11.68
C TYR A 128 11.71 -5.38 -10.42
N GLN A 129 12.13 -6.54 -9.91
CA GLN A 129 11.45 -7.19 -8.80
C GLN A 129 12.40 -7.79 -7.77
N ARG A 130 11.93 -7.91 -6.53
CA ARG A 130 12.55 -8.78 -5.51
C ARG A 130 11.46 -9.38 -4.64
N SER A 131 11.42 -10.72 -4.58
CA SER A 131 10.54 -11.44 -3.64
C SER A 131 11.04 -11.29 -2.20
N LEU A 132 10.11 -11.08 -1.28
CA LEU A 132 10.35 -11.10 0.16
C LEU A 132 9.92 -12.45 0.74
N SER A 133 10.53 -12.85 1.86
CA SER A 133 10.14 -14.06 2.59
C SER A 133 8.71 -13.98 3.15
N THR A 134 8.17 -12.77 3.30
CA THR A 134 6.79 -12.49 3.73
C THR A 134 5.74 -12.69 2.62
N GLY A 135 6.16 -13.05 1.41
CA GLY A 135 5.26 -13.31 0.27
C GLY A 135 4.93 -12.10 -0.60
N GLY A 136 5.31 -10.89 -0.17
CA GLY A 136 5.27 -9.69 -1.01
C GLY A 136 6.42 -9.64 -2.02
N VAL A 137 6.24 -8.91 -3.11
CA VAL A 137 7.24 -8.67 -4.14
C VAL A 137 7.40 -7.17 -4.31
N VAL A 138 8.55 -6.63 -3.93
CA VAL A 138 8.90 -5.22 -4.17
C VAL A 138 9.14 -5.04 -5.65
N ARG A 139 8.53 -4.04 -6.27
CA ARG A 139 8.64 -3.78 -7.71
C ARG A 139 8.92 -2.32 -8.03
N VAL A 140 9.67 -2.13 -9.10
CA VAL A 140 9.78 -0.88 -9.86
C VAL A 140 9.48 -1.24 -11.31
N VAL A 141 8.44 -0.65 -11.89
CA VAL A 141 7.93 -1.02 -13.22
C VAL A 141 7.58 0.23 -14.02
N SER A 142 7.73 0.21 -15.33
CA SER A 142 7.24 1.30 -16.19
C SER A 142 5.73 1.47 -16.03
N THR A 143 5.24 2.70 -16.12
CA THR A 143 3.80 2.91 -16.35
C THR A 143 3.40 2.51 -17.77
N GLU A 144 2.11 2.56 -18.06
CA GLU A 144 1.58 2.38 -19.42
C GLU A 144 2.12 3.45 -20.38
N ASN A 145 2.39 4.65 -19.87
CA ASN A 145 3.15 5.65 -20.58
C ASN A 145 4.62 5.62 -20.11
N LYS A 146 5.36 4.62 -20.61
CA LYS A 146 6.77 4.37 -20.27
C LYS A 146 7.70 5.58 -20.43
N ASP A 147 7.26 6.60 -21.15
CA ASP A 147 8.04 7.81 -21.41
C ASP A 147 7.74 8.95 -20.41
N SER A 148 6.72 8.82 -19.54
CA SER A 148 6.34 9.86 -18.58
C SER A 148 6.46 9.48 -17.10
N GLY A 149 6.59 8.20 -16.77
CA GLY A 149 6.71 7.80 -15.37
C GLY A 149 6.96 6.33 -15.12
N LEU A 150 7.10 6.01 -13.83
CA LEU A 150 7.25 4.66 -13.31
C LEU A 150 6.41 4.44 -12.05
N TYR A 151 6.11 3.18 -11.77
CA TYR A 151 5.48 2.74 -10.53
C TYR A 151 6.53 2.15 -9.59
N VAL A 152 6.42 2.46 -8.30
CA VAL A 152 7.19 1.80 -7.22
C VAL A 152 6.26 1.31 -6.13
N GLY A 153 6.49 0.10 -5.62
CA GLY A 153 5.69 -0.42 -4.52
C GLY A 153 5.75 -1.93 -4.40
N CYS A 154 4.60 -2.54 -4.10
CA CYS A 154 4.51 -3.95 -3.78
C CYS A 154 3.43 -4.66 -4.57
N SER A 155 3.67 -5.93 -4.89
CA SER A 155 2.63 -6.86 -5.32
C SER A 155 2.57 -8.07 -4.39
N TYR A 156 1.38 -8.62 -4.23
CA TYR A 156 1.11 -9.76 -3.38
C TYR A 156 0.71 -10.97 -4.23
N ARG A 157 1.07 -12.17 -3.79
CA ARG A 157 0.63 -13.39 -4.47
C ARG A 157 -0.86 -13.61 -4.28
N HIS A 158 -1.52 -14.01 -5.35
CA HIS A 158 -2.89 -14.53 -5.28
C HIS A 158 -2.89 -15.81 -4.43
N GLY A 159 -3.56 -15.81 -3.27
CA GLY A 159 -3.76 -17.01 -2.46
C GLY A 159 -2.64 -17.37 -1.47
N ALA A 160 -1.94 -16.40 -0.86
CA ALA A 160 -1.15 -16.69 0.33
C ALA A 160 -2.09 -16.93 1.54
N SER A 161 -2.59 -18.16 1.65
CA SER A 161 -3.23 -18.74 2.84
C SER A 161 -2.20 -19.26 3.83
#